data_AF-A0A3D4SWA8-F1
#
_entry.id   AF-A0A3D4SWA8-F1
#
_cell.length_a   1.000
_cell.length_b   1.000
_cell.length_c   1.000
_cell.angle_alpha   90.00
_cell.angle_beta   90.00
_cell.angle_gamma   90.00
#
_symmetry.space_group_name_H-M   'P 1'
#
loop_
_entity.id
_entity.type
_entity.pdbx_description
1 polymer ?
#
loop_
_entity_poly.entity_id
_entity_poly.type
_entity_poly.pdbx_seq_one_letter_code
_entity_poly.pdbx_strand_id
1 'polypeptide(L)'
;MPNLAGLHVANEMRRFKRSRLARLAVIAMIFIPLLYSALYLWAFWNPLDKTEDLPVALVNSDRGAELQGQKLNAGDEVVDGLRDNDRINWSEVSHQEAEEGVRDGRYYFSLELPENFSEAVSSAAGQNAEKARLIATYNDANSYLSTVIGQNVMREVLNTVGTKISGQAVDKVLIGVLDAGSGLGEAAEGSGTLSDGINQLSDKIPTLTGGINQLKDGAGTLDSGLGQLKDGSSTLAGGTQELHDQVGQLN
;
A
#
# COMPACT_ATOMS: atom_id res chain seq x y z
N MET A 1 45.77 3.18 -77.20
CA MET A 1 46.91 3.71 -76.41
C MET A 1 46.65 3.34 -74.95
N PRO A 2 47.37 2.37 -74.36
CA PRO A 2 47.12 1.95 -72.98
C PRO A 2 47.66 2.98 -71.99
N ASN A 3 46.91 3.21 -70.91
CA ASN A 3 47.12 4.23 -69.89
C ASN A 3 48.42 3.98 -69.08
N LEU A 4 49.40 4.88 -69.20
CA LEU A 4 50.71 4.84 -68.51
C LEU A 4 50.65 5.22 -67.02
N ALA A 5 49.49 5.65 -66.50
CA ALA A 5 49.36 6.12 -65.12
C ALA A 5 49.49 5.01 -64.05
N GLY A 6 49.16 3.76 -64.37
CA GLY A 6 49.18 2.66 -63.38
C GLY A 6 50.59 2.18 -62.98
N LEU A 7 51.59 2.41 -63.83
CA LEU A 7 52.96 1.91 -63.62
C LEU A 7 53.77 2.77 -62.64
N HIS A 8 53.41 4.05 -62.46
CA HIS A 8 54.11 4.95 -61.55
C HIS A 8 53.75 4.68 -60.08
N VAL A 9 52.47 4.43 -59.79
CA VAL A 9 51.98 4.11 -58.44
C VAL A 9 52.62 2.82 -57.92
N ALA A 10 52.74 1.80 -58.77
CA ALA A 10 53.34 0.51 -58.41
C ALA A 10 54.83 0.60 -58.04
N ASN A 11 55.58 1.50 -58.70
CA ASN A 11 57.01 1.71 -58.42
C ASN A 11 57.24 2.62 -57.19
N GLU A 12 56.39 3.61 -56.93
CA GLU A 12 56.46 4.44 -55.71
C GLU A 12 56.12 3.63 -54.45
N MET A 13 55.14 2.72 -54.52
CA MET A 13 54.80 1.80 -53.41
C MET A 13 55.98 0.90 -52.99
N ARG A 14 56.88 0.55 -53.91
CA ARG A 14 58.10 -0.24 -53.60
C ARG A 14 59.16 0.58 -52.86
N ARG A 15 59.17 1.92 -53.01
CA ARG A 15 60.11 2.81 -52.34
C ARG A 15 59.83 2.90 -50.83
N PHE A 16 58.55 2.85 -50.44
CA PHE A 16 58.13 2.78 -49.04
C PHE A 16 58.53 1.46 -48.35
N LYS A 17 58.55 0.33 -49.08
CA LYS A 17 58.93 -0.98 -48.50
C LYS A 17 60.43 -1.12 -48.19
N ARG A 18 61.29 -0.33 -48.84
CA ARG A 18 62.76 -0.55 -48.82
C ARG A 18 63.49 0.20 -47.69
N SER A 19 62.95 1.32 -47.20
CA SER A 19 63.56 2.05 -46.07
C SER A 19 62.82 1.79 -44.76
N ARG A 20 63.56 1.66 -43.65
CA ARG A 20 62.96 1.45 -42.31
C ARG A 20 62.18 2.70 -41.87
N LEU A 21 62.67 3.89 -42.21
CA LEU A 21 62.04 5.17 -41.88
C LEU A 21 60.68 5.38 -42.58
N ALA A 22 60.56 5.05 -43.87
CA ALA A 22 59.28 5.22 -44.57
C ALA A 22 58.20 4.25 -44.08
N ARG A 23 58.59 3.04 -43.65
CA ARG A 23 57.66 2.11 -42.97
C ARG A 23 57.18 2.64 -41.63
N LEU A 24 58.09 3.20 -40.81
CA LEU A 24 57.71 3.83 -39.54
C LEU A 24 56.78 5.02 -39.74
N ALA A 25 57.00 5.84 -40.78
CA ALA A 25 56.12 6.96 -41.10
C ALA A 25 54.69 6.51 -41.47
N VAL A 26 54.55 5.48 -42.31
CA VAL A 26 53.23 4.93 -42.68
C VAL A 26 52.55 4.26 -41.48
N ILE A 27 53.31 3.54 -40.63
CA ILE A 27 52.78 2.98 -39.39
C ILE A 27 52.26 4.11 -38.49
N ALA A 28 53.06 5.14 -38.24
CA ALA A 28 52.66 6.28 -37.41
C ALA A 28 51.42 7.00 -37.98
N MET A 29 51.32 7.14 -39.31
CA MET A 29 50.19 7.78 -39.98
C MET A 29 48.87 7.01 -39.81
N ILE A 30 48.91 5.68 -39.72
CA ILE A 30 47.74 4.83 -39.45
C ILE A 30 47.49 4.74 -37.94
N PHE A 31 48.55 4.68 -37.15
CA PHE A 31 48.48 4.47 -35.71
C PHE A 31 48.01 5.70 -34.96
N ILE A 32 48.35 6.93 -35.38
CA ILE A 32 47.90 8.16 -34.71
C ILE A 32 46.36 8.30 -34.76
N PRO A 33 45.69 8.18 -35.92
CA PRO A 33 44.22 8.20 -35.98
C PRO A 33 43.59 7.02 -35.25
N LEU A 34 44.16 5.81 -35.33
CA LEU A 34 43.65 4.65 -34.61
C LEU A 34 43.80 4.79 -33.09
N LEU A 35 44.91 5.34 -32.61
CA LEU A 35 45.13 5.62 -31.20
C LEU A 35 44.15 6.68 -30.71
N TYR A 36 43.93 7.73 -31.49
CA TYR A 36 42.95 8.76 -31.16
C TYR A 36 41.52 8.19 -31.11
N SER A 37 41.12 7.42 -32.12
CA SER A 37 39.82 6.75 -32.15
C SER A 37 39.68 5.69 -31.05
N ALA A 38 40.75 4.97 -30.71
CA ALA A 38 40.77 4.01 -29.62
C ALA A 38 40.67 4.70 -28.25
N LEU A 39 41.36 5.83 -28.04
CA LEU A 39 41.23 6.66 -26.84
C LEU A 39 39.84 7.30 -26.74
N TYR A 40 39.29 7.77 -27.86
CA TYR A 40 37.93 8.32 -27.92
C TYR A 40 36.91 7.23 -27.61
N LEU A 41 37.00 6.08 -28.26
CA LEU A 41 36.15 4.93 -27.94
C LEU A 41 36.36 4.49 -26.49
N TRP A 42 37.58 4.43 -25.97
CA TRP A 42 37.81 4.08 -24.56
C TRP A 42 37.18 5.10 -23.59
N ALA A 43 37.29 6.39 -23.86
CA ALA A 43 36.70 7.45 -23.04
C ALA A 43 35.17 7.55 -23.15
N PHE A 44 34.59 7.20 -24.30
CA PHE A 44 33.15 7.33 -24.58
C PHE A 44 32.36 6.01 -24.57
N TRP A 45 33.03 4.85 -24.58
CA TRP A 45 32.41 3.53 -24.42
C TRP A 45 32.22 3.20 -22.94
N ASN A 46 32.99 3.83 -22.04
CA ASN A 46 32.86 3.65 -20.60
C ASN A 46 32.73 4.94 -19.75
N PRO A 47 31.82 5.89 -20.09
CA PRO A 47 31.65 7.12 -19.31
C PRO A 47 30.96 6.90 -17.95
N LEU A 48 30.45 5.69 -17.66
CA LEU A 48 29.63 5.37 -16.49
C LEU A 48 30.03 4.08 -15.75
N ASP A 49 31.10 3.40 -16.15
CA ASP A 49 31.53 2.13 -15.51
C ASP A 49 32.17 2.32 -14.12
N LYS A 50 32.14 3.56 -13.61
CA LYS A 50 32.59 3.96 -12.27
C LYS A 50 31.55 4.83 -11.56
N THR A 51 30.26 4.61 -11.78
CA THR A 51 29.23 5.22 -10.91
C THR A 51 29.27 4.67 -9.48
N GLU A 52 29.97 3.55 -9.26
CA GLU A 52 30.24 2.95 -7.94
C GLU A 52 30.94 3.93 -6.96
N ASP A 53 31.55 5.01 -7.46
CA ASP A 53 32.23 6.04 -6.66
C ASP A 53 31.46 7.37 -6.58
N LEU A 54 30.15 7.41 -6.89
CA LEU A 54 29.35 8.64 -6.74
C LEU A 54 28.76 8.70 -5.32
N PRO A 55 29.39 9.43 -4.37
CA PRO A 55 28.84 9.60 -3.04
C PRO A 55 27.57 10.45 -3.14
N VAL A 56 26.45 9.87 -2.74
CA VAL A 56 25.16 10.55 -2.64
C VAL A 56 24.75 10.58 -1.17
N ALA A 57 24.45 11.78 -0.66
CA ALA A 57 23.91 11.91 0.68
C ALA A 57 22.45 11.49 0.69
N LEU A 58 22.09 10.57 1.58
CA LEU A 58 20.73 10.13 1.81
C LEU A 58 20.29 10.64 3.19
N VAL A 59 19.18 11.36 3.24
CA VAL A 59 18.61 11.91 4.48
C VAL A 59 17.22 11.34 4.64
N ASN A 60 16.98 10.65 5.76
CA ASN A 60 15.66 10.19 6.14
C ASN A 60 15.14 11.02 7.32
N SER A 61 14.35 12.06 7.03
CA SER A 61 13.68 12.87 8.03
C SER A 61 12.29 12.32 8.37
N ASP A 62 11.82 11.29 7.67
CA ASP A 62 10.49 10.70 7.82
C ASP A 62 10.23 10.21 9.24
N ARG A 63 9.06 10.54 9.79
CA ARG A 63 8.67 10.15 11.16
C ARG A 63 7.84 8.88 11.21
N GLY A 64 7.51 8.31 10.06
CA GLY A 64 6.53 7.24 9.94
C GLY A 64 5.09 7.76 10.07
N ALA A 65 4.13 6.89 9.80
CA ALA A 65 2.71 7.16 9.93
C ALA A 65 1.97 5.94 10.50
N GLU A 66 0.72 6.14 10.88
CA GLU A 66 -0.16 5.06 11.32
C GLU A 66 -1.35 4.97 10.37
N LEU A 67 -1.56 3.79 9.79
CA LEU A 67 -2.69 3.53 8.90
C LEU A 67 -3.43 2.31 9.43
N GLN A 68 -4.69 2.51 9.84
CA GLN A 68 -5.56 1.44 10.36
C GLN A 68 -4.94 0.66 11.54
N GLY A 69 -4.27 1.37 12.46
CA GLY A 69 -3.64 0.75 13.64
C GLY A 69 -2.31 0.06 13.37
N GLN A 70 -1.82 0.07 12.12
CA GLN A 70 -0.51 -0.47 11.76
C GLN A 70 0.48 0.66 11.49
N LYS A 71 1.68 0.53 12.04
CA LYS A 71 2.79 1.44 11.79
C LYS A 71 3.28 1.28 10.35
N LEU A 72 3.38 2.38 9.63
CA LEU A 72 3.92 2.48 8.28
C LEU A 72 5.18 3.34 8.31
N ASN A 73 6.32 2.76 7.96
CA ASN A 73 7.59 3.45 7.82
C ASN A 73 8.04 3.41 6.37
N ALA A 74 7.33 4.13 5.50
CA ALA A 74 7.65 4.18 4.08
C ALA A 74 9.03 4.79 3.82
N GLY A 75 9.48 5.74 4.65
CA GLY A 75 10.81 6.33 4.52
C GLY A 75 11.91 5.30 4.70
N ASP A 76 11.85 4.52 5.78
CA ASP A 76 12.82 3.46 6.09
C ASP A 76 12.90 2.41 4.96
N GLU A 77 11.74 1.97 4.43
CA GLU A 77 11.72 0.97 3.36
C GLU A 77 12.32 1.47 2.04
N VAL A 78 12.16 2.77 1.76
CA VAL A 78 12.80 3.40 0.60
C VAL A 78 14.31 3.47 0.82
N VAL A 79 14.76 3.89 2.01
CA VAL A 79 16.19 3.94 2.35
C VAL A 79 16.85 2.58 2.19
N ASP A 80 16.25 1.53 2.75
CA ASP A 80 16.73 0.16 2.62
C ASP A 80 16.79 -0.28 1.15
N GLY A 81 15.72 -0.01 0.39
CA GLY A 81 15.67 -0.36 -1.03
C GLY A 81 16.68 0.39 -1.90
N LEU A 82 17.04 1.63 -1.56
CA LEU A 82 18.09 2.37 -2.25
C LEU A 82 19.47 1.82 -1.92
N ARG A 83 19.70 1.45 -0.66
CA ARG A 83 20.98 0.90 -0.18
C ARG A 83 21.27 -0.51 -0.70
N ASP A 84 20.24 -1.32 -0.95
CA ASP A 84 20.38 -2.64 -1.57
C ASP A 84 20.90 -2.57 -3.04
N ASN A 85 20.91 -1.39 -3.65
CA ASN A 85 21.38 -1.19 -5.02
C ASN A 85 22.84 -0.71 -5.05
N ASP A 86 23.77 -1.64 -5.29
CA ASP A 86 25.22 -1.39 -5.32
C ASP A 86 25.70 -0.42 -6.42
N ARG A 87 24.79 0.08 -7.27
CA ARG A 87 25.14 1.00 -8.37
C ARG A 87 25.45 2.42 -7.92
N ILE A 88 25.05 2.78 -6.69
CA ILE A 88 25.14 4.13 -6.13
C ILE A 88 25.67 4.02 -4.70
N ASN A 89 26.70 4.82 -4.37
CA ASN A 89 27.26 4.85 -3.04
C ASN A 89 26.46 5.80 -2.13
N TRP A 90 25.43 5.26 -1.48
CA TRP A 90 24.59 6.00 -0.54
C TRP A 90 25.29 6.18 0.81
N SER A 91 25.41 7.41 1.26
CA SER A 91 25.82 7.76 2.61
C SER A 91 24.63 8.33 3.37
N GLU A 92 24.10 7.56 4.31
CA GLU A 92 23.06 8.06 5.20
C GLU A 92 23.68 9.06 6.18
N VAL A 93 23.20 10.30 6.13
CA VAL A 93 23.76 11.43 6.88
C VAL A 93 22.65 12.33 7.41
N SER A 94 23.01 13.22 8.33
CA SER A 94 22.06 14.24 8.80
C SER A 94 21.76 15.27 7.69
N HIS A 95 20.60 15.94 7.78
CA HIS A 95 20.24 17.04 6.88
C HIS A 95 21.36 18.09 6.78
N GLN A 96 21.93 18.51 7.91
CA GLN A 96 23.01 19.50 7.93
C GLN A 96 24.28 19.00 7.23
N GLU A 97 24.67 17.74 7.48
CA GLU A 97 25.84 17.15 6.81
C GLU A 97 25.62 16.97 5.31
N ALA A 98 24.40 16.65 4.89
CA ALA A 98 24.04 16.57 3.49
C ALA A 98 24.19 17.94 2.80
N GLU A 99 23.67 19.02 3.41
CA GLU A 99 23.80 20.38 2.87
C GLU A 99 25.26 20.82 2.78
N GLU A 100 26.03 20.68 3.86
CA GLU A 100 27.44 21.03 3.90
C GLU A 100 28.27 20.18 2.93
N GLY A 101 28.01 18.87 2.89
CA GLY A 101 28.73 17.94 2.04
C GLY A 101 28.43 18.13 0.55
N VAL A 102 27.20 18.51 0.17
CA VAL A 102 26.89 18.91 -1.21
C VAL A 102 27.60 20.21 -1.55
N ARG A 103 27.52 21.23 -0.67
CA ARG A 103 28.16 22.54 -0.89
C ARG A 103 29.67 22.45 -1.06
N ASP A 104 30.32 21.63 -0.24
CA ASP A 104 31.77 21.47 -0.22
C ASP A 104 32.27 20.41 -1.25
N GLY A 105 31.35 19.78 -1.98
CA GLY A 105 31.64 18.84 -3.07
C GLY A 105 31.98 17.41 -2.62
N ARG A 106 31.74 17.08 -1.35
CA ARG A 106 31.85 15.73 -0.79
C ARG A 106 30.77 14.80 -1.35
N TYR A 107 29.58 15.33 -1.55
CA TYR A 107 28.45 14.64 -2.18
C TYR A 107 28.11 15.34 -3.50
N TYR A 108 27.74 14.54 -4.51
CA TYR A 108 27.31 15.10 -5.79
C TYR A 108 25.95 15.80 -5.68
N PHE A 109 25.05 15.20 -4.91
CA PHE A 109 23.76 15.75 -4.52
C PHE A 109 23.29 15.05 -3.25
N SER A 110 22.26 15.59 -2.61
CA SER A 110 21.55 14.94 -1.51
C SER A 110 20.14 14.58 -1.95
N LEU A 111 19.62 13.49 -1.39
CA LEU A 111 18.22 13.09 -1.47
C LEU A 111 17.65 13.06 -0.06
N GLU A 112 16.55 13.78 0.16
CA GLU A 112 15.85 13.81 1.44
C GLU A 112 14.41 13.31 1.32
N LEU A 113 14.06 12.39 2.22
CA LEU A 113 12.70 12.02 2.54
C LEU A 113 12.21 12.91 3.69
N PRO A 114 11.25 13.84 3.44
CA PRO A 114 10.80 14.80 4.44
C PRO A 114 9.99 14.15 5.56
N GLU A 115 9.79 14.87 6.66
CA GLU A 115 9.15 14.36 7.89
C GLU A 115 7.76 13.74 7.68
N ASN A 116 6.99 14.25 6.71
CA ASN A 116 5.64 13.80 6.40
C ASN A 116 5.58 12.78 5.25
N PHE A 117 6.70 12.18 4.86
CA PHE A 117 6.74 11.27 3.71
C PHE A 117 5.81 10.07 3.90
N SER A 118 5.92 9.34 5.02
CA SER A 118 5.03 8.21 5.33
C SER A 118 3.57 8.62 5.49
N GLU A 119 3.33 9.81 6.05
CA GLU A 119 1.98 10.35 6.21
C GLU A 119 1.34 10.59 4.83
N ALA A 120 2.08 11.24 3.93
CA ALA A 120 1.64 11.46 2.56
C ALA A 120 1.40 10.15 1.80
N VAL A 121 2.28 9.15 1.96
CA VAL A 121 2.09 7.81 1.39
C VAL A 121 0.82 7.13 1.95
N SER A 122 0.58 7.21 3.26
CA SER A 122 -0.60 6.63 3.89
C SER A 122 -1.91 7.31 3.47
N SER A 123 -1.86 8.61 3.18
CA SER A 123 -3.02 9.42 2.80
C SER A 123 -3.55 9.11 1.40
N ALA A 124 -2.78 8.41 0.55
CA ALA A 124 -3.11 8.18 -0.86
C ALA A 124 -4.44 7.43 -1.07
N ALA A 125 -4.87 6.63 -0.10
CA ALA A 125 -6.15 5.91 -0.12
C ALA A 125 -7.32 6.69 0.53
N GLY A 126 -7.05 7.86 1.13
CA GLY A 126 -8.01 8.67 1.87
C GLY A 126 -8.63 9.81 1.05
N GLN A 127 -9.58 10.53 1.66
CA GLN A 127 -10.27 11.67 1.03
C GLN A 127 -9.36 12.91 0.86
N ASN A 128 -8.31 13.04 1.67
CA ASN A 128 -7.31 14.11 1.62
C ASN A 128 -5.95 13.55 1.19
N ALA A 129 -5.88 13.03 -0.04
CA ALA A 129 -4.65 12.46 -0.56
C ALA A 129 -3.58 13.54 -0.76
N GLU A 130 -2.46 13.40 -0.05
CA GLU A 130 -1.27 14.21 -0.22
C GLU A 130 -0.26 13.55 -1.18
N LYS A 131 0.55 14.37 -1.84
CA LYS A 131 1.64 13.88 -2.70
C LYS A 131 2.89 13.70 -1.85
N ALA A 132 3.37 12.47 -1.74
CA ALA A 132 4.69 12.20 -1.18
C ALA A 132 5.76 12.89 -2.04
N ARG A 133 6.59 13.72 -1.40
CA ARG A 133 7.65 14.51 -2.06
C ARG A 133 9.00 13.96 -1.69
N LEU A 134 9.94 14.07 -2.61
CA LEU A 134 11.37 13.85 -2.38
C LEU A 134 12.07 15.17 -2.68
N ILE A 135 13.02 15.55 -1.83
CA ILE A 135 13.78 16.79 -2.00
C ILE A 135 15.18 16.39 -2.47
N ALA A 136 15.66 16.99 -3.55
CA ALA A 136 17.01 16.77 -4.03
C ALA A 136 17.77 18.10 -4.12
N THR A 137 18.92 18.16 -3.47
CA THR A 137 19.77 19.36 -3.45
C THR A 137 21.06 19.11 -4.21
N TYR A 138 21.35 19.95 -5.18
CA TYR A 138 22.52 19.83 -6.06
C TYR A 138 23.50 20.98 -5.81
N ASN A 139 24.78 20.75 -6.10
CA ASN A 139 25.77 21.82 -6.13
C ASN A 139 25.90 22.39 -7.55
N ASP A 140 25.34 23.56 -7.77
CA ASP A 140 25.27 24.24 -9.07
C ASP A 140 26.65 24.68 -9.61
N ALA A 141 27.72 24.61 -8.81
CA ALA A 141 29.07 24.98 -9.23
C ALA A 141 29.72 23.99 -10.22
N ASN A 142 29.14 22.80 -10.44
CA ASN A 142 29.72 21.75 -11.30
C ASN A 142 28.70 21.22 -12.35
N SER A 143 28.32 22.10 -13.29
CA SER A 143 28.00 21.89 -14.73
C SER A 143 27.35 20.57 -15.20
N TYR A 144 26.22 20.67 -15.94
CA TYR A 144 25.53 19.74 -16.89
C TYR A 144 25.60 18.21 -16.66
N LEU A 145 26.80 17.65 -16.47
CA LEU A 145 27.05 16.24 -16.15
C LEU A 145 26.42 15.83 -14.81
N SER A 146 26.48 16.69 -13.78
CA SER A 146 25.83 16.46 -12.49
C SER A 146 24.30 16.42 -12.60
N THR A 147 23.73 17.21 -13.50
CA THR A 147 22.28 17.21 -13.78
C THR A 147 21.84 15.96 -14.53
N VAL A 148 22.62 15.50 -15.52
CA VAL A 148 22.27 14.28 -16.31
C VAL A 148 22.46 13.00 -15.49
N ILE A 149 23.52 12.91 -14.68
CA ILE A 149 23.74 11.80 -13.74
C ILE A 149 22.65 11.82 -12.66
N GLY A 150 22.37 12.98 -12.07
CA GLY A 150 21.30 13.16 -11.08
C GLY A 150 19.91 12.78 -11.61
N GLN A 151 19.59 13.08 -12.87
CA GLN A 151 18.32 12.68 -13.49
C GLN A 151 18.17 11.16 -13.64
N ASN A 152 19.25 10.45 -14.00
CA ASN A 152 19.23 9.00 -14.11
C ASN A 152 19.12 8.35 -12.72
N VAL A 153 19.84 8.86 -11.72
CA VAL A 153 19.71 8.41 -10.33
C VAL A 153 18.31 8.69 -9.80
N MET A 154 17.76 9.88 -10.05
CA MET A 154 16.40 10.24 -9.63
C MET A 154 15.35 9.30 -10.24
N ARG A 155 15.55 8.85 -11.49
CA ARG A 155 14.66 7.85 -12.10
C ARG A 155 14.72 6.52 -11.36
N GLU A 156 15.91 6.09 -10.97
CA GLU A 156 16.08 4.88 -10.15
C GLU A 156 15.42 5.03 -8.78
N VAL A 157 15.61 6.18 -8.14
CA VAL A 157 14.94 6.52 -6.87
C VAL A 157 13.43 6.45 -7.02
N LEU A 158 12.87 7.08 -8.05
CA LEU A 158 11.43 7.05 -8.32
C LEU A 158 10.93 5.64 -8.63
N ASN A 159 11.71 4.79 -9.28
CA ASN A 159 11.37 3.39 -9.53
C ASN A 159 11.37 2.57 -8.23
N THR A 160 12.39 2.71 -7.38
CA THR A 160 12.46 2.02 -6.08
C THR A 160 11.32 2.46 -5.17
N VAL A 161 11.08 3.77 -5.08
CA VAL A 161 9.95 4.33 -4.34
C VAL A 161 8.63 3.79 -4.87
N GLY A 162 8.44 3.82 -6.20
CA GLY A 162 7.25 3.31 -6.84
C GLY A 162 7.01 1.82 -6.57
N THR A 163 8.04 0.98 -6.67
CA THR A 163 7.92 -0.47 -6.45
C THR A 163 7.68 -0.85 -4.99
N LYS A 164 8.39 -0.23 -4.04
CA LYS A 164 8.19 -0.47 -2.60
C LYS A 164 6.80 -0.02 -2.15
N ILE A 165 6.41 1.20 -2.48
CA ILE A 165 5.08 1.72 -2.13
C ILE A 165 3.97 0.91 -2.82
N SER A 166 4.14 0.57 -4.10
CA SER A 166 3.11 -0.19 -4.84
C SER A 166 2.97 -1.62 -4.30
N GLY A 167 4.07 -2.27 -3.93
CA GLY A 167 4.04 -3.58 -3.26
C GLY A 167 3.24 -3.53 -1.97
N GLN A 168 3.55 -2.58 -1.09
CA GLN A 168 2.80 -2.37 0.15
C GLN A 168 1.33 -2.05 -0.09
N ALA A 169 1.01 -1.25 -1.11
CA ALA A 169 -0.37 -0.92 -1.45
C ALA A 169 -1.15 -2.15 -1.91
N VAL A 170 -0.55 -3.01 -2.74
CA VAL A 170 -1.18 -4.26 -3.20
C VAL A 170 -1.40 -5.23 -2.05
N ASP A 171 -0.41 -5.41 -1.18
CA ASP A 171 -0.52 -6.30 -0.01
C ASP A 171 -1.63 -5.82 0.94
N LYS A 172 -1.71 -4.51 1.18
CA LYS A 172 -2.77 -3.93 2.02
C LYS A 172 -4.16 -4.01 1.39
N VAL A 173 -4.28 -3.79 0.09
CA VAL A 173 -5.55 -3.99 -0.63
C VAL A 173 -5.97 -5.46 -0.54
N LEU A 174 -5.03 -6.39 -0.69
CA LEU A 174 -5.32 -7.81 -0.55
C LEU A 174 -5.80 -8.16 0.86
N ILE A 175 -5.14 -7.67 1.91
CA ILE A 175 -5.58 -7.83 3.30
C ILE A 175 -6.99 -7.24 3.49
N GLY A 176 -7.23 -6.02 3.02
CA GLY A 176 -8.55 -5.39 3.14
C GLY A 176 -9.66 -6.17 2.42
N VAL A 177 -9.36 -6.82 1.28
CA VAL A 177 -10.30 -7.70 0.58
C VAL A 177 -10.55 -8.99 1.36
N LEU A 178 -9.52 -9.58 1.99
CA LEU A 178 -9.67 -10.77 2.82
C LEU A 178 -10.51 -10.46 4.08
N ASP A 179 -10.26 -9.34 4.74
CA ASP A 179 -11.02 -8.89 5.92
C ASP A 179 -12.48 -8.60 5.56
N ALA A 180 -12.73 -7.93 4.44
CA ALA A 180 -14.08 -7.71 3.94
C ALA A 180 -14.80 -9.05 3.64
N GLY A 181 -14.06 -10.04 3.10
CA GLY A 181 -14.57 -11.40 2.91
C GLY A 181 -14.97 -12.07 4.23
N SER A 182 -14.15 -11.93 5.27
CA SER A 182 -14.47 -12.43 6.62
C SER A 182 -15.71 -11.76 7.19
N GLY A 183 -15.78 -10.42 7.12
CA GLY A 183 -16.93 -9.66 7.62
C GLY A 183 -18.25 -10.00 6.89
N LEU A 184 -18.19 -10.31 5.59
CA LEU A 184 -19.34 -10.82 4.84
C LEU A 184 -19.75 -12.23 5.30
N GLY A 185 -18.79 -13.08 5.66
CA GLY A 185 -19.04 -14.39 6.25
C GLY A 185 -19.77 -14.29 7.58
N GLU A 186 -19.29 -13.44 8.49
CA GLU A 186 -19.93 -13.17 9.79
C GLU A 186 -21.35 -12.61 9.63
N ALA A 187 -21.54 -11.68 8.68
CA ALA A 187 -22.86 -11.14 8.38
C ALA A 187 -23.84 -12.21 7.86
N ALA A 188 -23.35 -13.13 7.02
CA ALA A 188 -24.15 -14.25 6.53
C ALA A 188 -24.54 -15.22 7.66
N GLU A 189 -23.61 -15.53 8.57
CA GLU A 189 -23.88 -16.37 9.75
C GLU A 189 -24.88 -15.70 10.72
N GLY A 190 -24.71 -14.40 10.97
CA GLY A 190 -25.65 -13.60 11.75
C GLY A 190 -27.06 -13.59 11.14
N SER A 191 -27.15 -13.48 9.80
CA SER A 191 -28.43 -13.57 9.09
C SER A 191 -29.06 -14.97 9.20
N GLY A 192 -28.25 -16.04 9.18
CA GLY A 192 -28.72 -17.41 9.41
C GLY A 192 -29.29 -17.59 10.81
N THR A 193 -28.57 -17.11 11.82
CA THR A 193 -29.01 -17.14 13.23
C THR A 193 -30.32 -16.38 13.44
N LEU A 194 -30.47 -15.21 12.81
CA LEU A 194 -31.71 -14.43 12.87
C LEU A 194 -32.87 -15.18 12.21
N SER A 195 -32.65 -15.79 11.05
CA SER A 195 -33.66 -16.60 10.36
C SER A 195 -34.12 -17.78 11.22
N ASP A 196 -33.19 -18.49 11.86
CA ASP A 196 -33.49 -19.60 12.75
C ASP A 196 -34.28 -19.14 13.98
N GLY A 197 -33.92 -17.99 14.57
CA GLY A 197 -34.67 -17.38 15.68
C GLY A 197 -36.11 -17.01 15.29
N ILE A 198 -36.31 -16.46 14.09
CA ILE A 198 -37.64 -16.15 13.56
C ILE A 198 -38.47 -17.42 13.37
N ASN A 199 -37.87 -18.49 12.83
CA ASN A 199 -38.55 -19.78 12.66
C ASN A 199 -38.95 -20.39 14.00
N GLN A 200 -38.05 -20.39 14.99
CA GLN A 200 -38.35 -20.85 16.35
C GLN A 200 -39.49 -20.06 16.98
N LEU A 201 -39.51 -18.74 16.82
CA LEU A 201 -40.61 -17.90 17.31
C LEU A 201 -41.92 -18.26 16.62
N SER A 202 -41.91 -18.38 15.29
CA SER A 202 -43.06 -18.78 14.47
C SER A 202 -43.64 -20.12 14.94
N ASP A 203 -42.80 -21.11 15.23
CA ASP A 203 -43.21 -22.44 15.72
C ASP A 203 -43.87 -22.40 17.11
N LYS A 204 -43.55 -21.39 17.93
CA LYS A 204 -44.13 -21.24 19.29
C LYS A 204 -45.45 -20.45 19.30
N ILE A 205 -45.75 -19.67 18.26
CA ILE A 205 -46.99 -18.89 18.15
C ILE A 205 -48.25 -19.78 18.28
N PRO A 206 -48.35 -20.96 17.63
CA PRO A 206 -49.50 -21.85 17.80
C PRO A 206 -49.70 -22.31 19.24
N THR A 207 -48.62 -22.64 19.97
CA THR A 207 -48.70 -23.04 21.38
C THR A 207 -49.19 -21.89 22.26
N LEU A 208 -48.66 -20.67 22.04
CA LEU A 208 -49.11 -19.48 22.76
C LEU A 208 -50.60 -19.20 22.49
N THR A 209 -51.02 -19.28 21.24
CA THR A 209 -52.41 -19.12 20.83
C THR A 209 -53.32 -20.18 21.47
N GLY A 210 -52.87 -21.43 21.52
CA GLY A 210 -53.57 -22.51 22.21
C GLY A 210 -53.74 -22.24 23.71
N GLY A 211 -52.69 -21.78 24.39
CA GLY A 211 -52.74 -21.41 25.81
C GLY A 211 -53.71 -20.24 26.08
N ILE A 212 -53.75 -19.24 25.20
CA ILE A 212 -54.71 -18.12 25.29
C ILE A 212 -56.15 -18.62 25.15
N ASN A 213 -56.43 -19.54 24.20
CA ASN A 213 -57.75 -20.12 24.04
C ASN A 213 -58.16 -20.94 25.26
N GLN A 214 -57.26 -21.75 25.81
CA GLN A 214 -57.52 -22.52 27.03
C GLN A 214 -57.81 -21.62 28.24
N LEU A 215 -57.08 -20.51 28.37
CA LEU A 215 -57.34 -19.51 29.40
C LEU A 215 -58.72 -18.88 29.25
N LYS A 216 -59.11 -18.55 28.01
CA LYS A 216 -60.45 -18.02 27.70
C LYS A 216 -61.55 -19.02 28.07
N ASP A 217 -61.39 -20.29 27.72
CA ASP A 217 -62.37 -21.34 28.03
C ASP A 217 -62.48 -21.58 29.55
N GLY A 218 -61.34 -21.58 30.26
CA GLY A 218 -61.30 -21.68 31.72
C GLY A 218 -61.98 -20.49 32.41
N ALA A 219 -61.78 -19.27 31.90
CA ALA A 219 -62.46 -18.08 32.39
C ALA A 219 -63.99 -18.17 32.19
N GLY A 220 -64.46 -18.65 31.04
CA GLY A 220 -65.89 -18.87 30.79
C GLY A 220 -66.50 -19.94 31.70
N THR A 221 -65.75 -21.00 32.01
CA THR A 221 -66.15 -22.03 32.96
C THR A 221 -66.27 -21.47 34.38
N LEU A 222 -65.30 -20.66 34.80
CA LEU A 222 -65.32 -20.00 36.11
C LEU A 222 -66.51 -19.03 36.24
N ASP A 223 -66.76 -18.20 35.23
CA ASP A 223 -67.89 -17.28 35.19
C ASP A 223 -69.23 -18.00 35.33
N SER A 224 -69.40 -19.11 34.57
CA SER A 224 -70.59 -19.96 34.67
C SER A 224 -70.75 -20.57 36.07
N GLY A 225 -69.67 -21.05 36.68
CA GLY A 225 -69.67 -21.60 38.04
C GLY A 225 -70.01 -20.55 39.11
N LEU A 226 -69.53 -19.32 38.96
CA LEU A 226 -69.90 -18.19 39.83
C LEU A 226 -71.38 -17.83 39.69
N GLY A 227 -71.94 -17.91 38.47
CA GLY A 227 -73.37 -17.77 38.24
C GLY A 227 -74.19 -18.82 39.00
N GLN A 228 -73.82 -20.09 38.89
CA GLN A 228 -74.47 -21.19 39.63
C GLN A 228 -74.35 -21.02 41.14
N LEU A 229 -73.19 -20.62 41.65
CA LEU A 229 -72.98 -20.36 43.07
C LEU A 229 -73.87 -19.23 43.58
N LYS A 230 -74.01 -18.15 42.81
CA LYS A 230 -74.91 -17.04 43.11
C LYS A 230 -76.36 -17.50 43.18
N ASP A 231 -76.82 -18.26 42.20
CA ASP A 231 -78.20 -18.76 42.15
C ASP A 231 -78.49 -19.72 43.31
N GLY A 232 -77.55 -20.62 43.62
CA GLY A 232 -77.64 -21.51 44.78
C GLY A 232 -77.66 -20.75 46.11
N SER A 233 -76.85 -19.70 46.24
CA SER A 233 -76.83 -18.83 47.43
C SER A 233 -78.16 -18.07 47.60
N SER A 234 -78.73 -17.58 46.51
CA SER A 234 -80.05 -16.92 46.51
C SER A 234 -81.16 -17.90 46.93
N THR A 235 -81.11 -19.13 46.43
CA THR A 235 -82.06 -20.20 46.78
C THR A 235 -81.96 -20.55 48.26
N LEU A 236 -80.73 -20.71 48.78
CA LEU A 236 -80.49 -20.99 50.20
C LEU A 236 -81.02 -19.85 51.09
N ALA A 237 -80.74 -18.59 50.72
CA ALA A 237 -81.23 -17.42 51.44
C ALA A 237 -82.77 -17.40 51.51
N GLY A 238 -83.44 -17.67 50.37
CA GLY A 238 -84.90 -17.78 50.31
C GLY A 238 -85.45 -18.88 51.23
N GLY A 239 -84.86 -20.08 51.18
CA GLY A 239 -85.28 -21.19 52.05
C GLY A 239 -85.05 -20.92 53.54
N THR A 240 -83.96 -20.22 53.90
CA THR A 240 -83.73 -19.81 55.30
C THR A 240 -84.74 -18.77 55.79
N GLN A 241 -85.18 -17.86 54.91
CA GLN A 241 -86.22 -16.89 55.24
C GLN A 241 -87.57 -17.58 55.45
N GLU A 242 -87.94 -18.51 54.56
CA GLU A 242 -89.18 -19.27 54.68
C GLU A 242 -89.23 -20.10 55.97
N LEU A 243 -88.12 -20.76 56.33
CA LEU A 243 -87.99 -21.47 57.60
C LEU A 243 -88.15 -20.54 58.80
N HIS A 244 -87.53 -19.35 58.75
CA HIS A 244 -87.66 -18.34 59.80
C HIS A 244 -89.12 -17.90 59.99
N ASP A 245 -89.82 -17.62 58.88
CA ASP A 245 -91.21 -17.20 58.89
C ASP A 245 -92.14 -18.30 59.45
N GLN A 246 -91.90 -19.56 59.09
CA GLN A 246 -92.66 -20.71 59.60
C GLN A 246 -92.45 -20.93 61.12
N VAL A 247 -91.20 -20.81 61.60
CA VAL A 247 -90.91 -20.91 63.03
C VAL A 247 -91.54 -19.74 63.81
N GLY A 248 -91.60 -18.56 63.22
CA GLY A 248 -92.28 -17.39 63.81
C GLY A 248 -93.79 -17.57 63.99
N GLN A 249 -94.45 -18.35 63.13
CA GLN A 249 -95.89 -18.63 63.22
C GLN A 249 -96.26 -19.68 64.28
N LEU A 250 -95.28 -20.45 64.77
CA LEU A 250 -95.48 -21.52 65.75
C LEU A 250 -95.33 -21.06 67.21
N ASN A 251 -94.93 -19.80 67.43
CA ASN A 251 -94.84 -19.15 68.75
C ASN A 251 -95.99 -18.15 68.96
#